data_AF-A0A3B9SW63-F1
#
_entry.id   AF-A0A3B9SW63-F1
#
_cell.length_a   1.000
_cell.length_b   1.000
_cell.length_c   1.000
_cell.angle_alpha   90.00
_cell.angle_beta   90.00
_cell.angle_gamma   90.00
#
_symmetry.space_group_name_H-M   'P 1'
#
loop_
_entity.id
_entity.type
_entity.pdbx_description
1 polymer ?
#
loop_
_entity_poly.entity_id
_entity_poly.type
_entity_poly.pdbx_seq_one_letter_code
_entity_poly.pdbx_strand_id
1 'polypeptide(L)'
;MIGELFSLTDELKKNLYFFESMTVAELIPYIHQKMLKDYSLAQVEERVGLCLQQHPCFYLVSENVWCLNTEGLRCNDDFYTLLLKQGQPLSIKEIFNNKFNGKNKNKKIRRLMSEEANLISDGRFIQLDNDYWGFTQWVVETANYSVKHLLIKALKKHPAGLDLPQILEFTCSWRKTSLPAIKEVLHKYPYFELKNQELWIYEPAIRVAYERLIDRYLLVLKRQRERRNKERECWRNKLIVLKKQLHEVNIVHQEAAAALVQKTEDNYRQEYLVTQMTEKDLLLSLRKKEIFRYREHINKIEAKANSILYQCKLWVERTRAGENEKTELRKALKDSLGNIASLATKIQEKEDNERKNNIAMINLKEHYTTRIAELQNEIVELRQKLERSQEKAVQQERQYQSEIDFLNNSLKEALEKEQEQQRSLLLLQKELTFFKKENQKHKALLKNPLVKLILMIFSFFQRYLKQTA
;
A
#
# COMPACT_ATOMS: atom_id res chain seq x y z
N MET A 1 28.02 -87.90 56.49
CA MET A 1 28.30 -86.55 57.01
C MET A 1 29.67 -86.17 56.50
N ILE A 2 29.73 -85.28 55.51
CA ILE A 2 30.95 -84.97 54.77
C ILE A 2 31.24 -83.51 55.06
N GLY A 3 32.19 -83.24 55.95
CA GLY A 3 32.75 -81.91 56.08
C GLY A 3 33.58 -81.59 54.84
N GLU A 4 33.60 -80.32 54.44
CA GLU A 4 34.64 -79.81 53.54
C GLU A 4 36.02 -79.96 54.22
N LEU A 5 37.09 -79.93 53.42
CA LEU A 5 38.46 -80.17 53.91
C LEU A 5 39.13 -78.87 54.29
N PHE A 6 39.73 -78.86 55.49
CA PHE A 6 40.17 -77.62 56.14
C PHE A 6 41.45 -77.05 55.54
N SER A 7 42.33 -77.91 55.01
CA SER A 7 43.67 -77.50 54.55
C SER A 7 44.04 -78.05 53.17
N LEU A 8 44.94 -77.31 52.49
CA LEU A 8 45.56 -77.75 51.24
C LEU A 8 46.27 -79.10 51.41
N THR A 9 46.91 -79.30 52.56
CA THR A 9 47.60 -80.54 52.93
C THR A 9 46.62 -81.71 52.98
N ASP A 10 45.43 -81.51 53.53
CA ASP A 10 44.41 -82.56 53.63
C ASP A 10 43.79 -82.92 52.27
N GLU A 11 43.53 -81.92 51.42
CA GLU A 11 43.07 -82.18 50.05
C GLU A 11 44.16 -82.89 49.23
N LEU A 12 45.43 -82.58 49.45
CA LEU A 12 46.55 -83.33 48.87
C LEU A 12 46.62 -84.77 49.38
N LYS A 13 46.50 -85.00 50.69
CA LYS A 13 46.44 -86.35 51.28
C LYS A 13 45.28 -87.15 50.69
N LYS A 14 44.09 -86.56 50.56
CA LYS A 14 42.92 -87.22 49.95
C LYS A 14 43.19 -87.65 48.51
N ASN A 15 43.75 -86.76 47.69
CA ASN A 15 44.02 -87.06 46.28
C ASN A 15 45.15 -88.09 46.13
N LEU A 16 46.24 -87.95 46.89
CA LEU A 16 47.36 -88.90 46.87
C LEU A 16 47.01 -90.27 47.47
N TYR A 17 46.15 -90.31 48.50
CA TYR A 17 45.60 -91.57 49.00
C TYR A 17 44.77 -92.28 47.92
N PHE A 18 43.99 -91.53 47.14
CA PHE A 18 43.17 -92.12 46.10
C PHE A 18 43.98 -92.59 44.88
N PHE A 19 44.94 -91.81 44.39
CA PHE A 19 45.70 -92.15 43.18
C PHE A 19 47.01 -92.90 43.45
N GLU A 20 47.39 -93.05 44.72
CA GLU A 20 48.63 -93.69 45.24
C GLU A 20 49.92 -92.95 44.87
N SER A 21 50.04 -92.51 43.62
CA SER A 21 51.14 -91.71 43.11
C SER A 21 50.66 -90.71 42.06
N MET A 22 51.08 -89.45 42.18
CA MET A 22 50.75 -88.39 41.21
C MET A 22 51.88 -87.38 41.07
N THR A 23 51.94 -86.73 39.91
CA THR A 23 52.81 -85.56 39.72
C THR A 23 52.09 -84.27 40.14
N VAL A 24 52.87 -83.21 40.41
CA VAL A 24 52.32 -81.88 40.73
C VAL A 24 51.38 -81.40 39.61
N ALA A 25 51.80 -81.58 38.35
CA ALA A 25 51.01 -81.23 37.17
C ALA A 25 49.64 -81.93 37.13
N GLU A 26 49.57 -83.19 37.57
CA GLU A 26 48.31 -83.93 37.62
C GLU A 26 47.44 -83.55 38.82
N LEU A 27 48.02 -83.06 39.92
CA LEU A 27 47.31 -82.65 41.14
C LEU A 27 46.63 -81.28 41.01
N ILE A 28 47.25 -80.34 40.28
CA ILE A 28 46.78 -78.95 40.13
C ILE A 28 45.29 -78.86 39.75
N PRO A 29 44.76 -79.59 38.74
CA PRO A 29 43.37 -79.42 38.34
C PRO A 29 42.36 -79.83 39.41
N TYR A 30 42.70 -80.82 40.24
CA TYR A 30 41.82 -81.29 41.33
C TYR A 30 41.80 -80.29 42.47
N ILE A 31 42.96 -79.71 42.78
CA ILE A 31 43.11 -78.71 43.84
C ILE A 31 42.44 -77.42 43.40
N HIS A 32 42.74 -76.90 42.21
CA HIS A 32 42.19 -75.63 41.69
C HIS A 32 40.66 -75.63 41.58
N GLN A 33 40.04 -76.77 41.31
CA GLN A 33 38.58 -76.89 41.27
C GLN A 33 37.91 -76.74 42.65
N LYS A 34 38.62 -77.10 43.72
CA LYS A 34 38.07 -77.09 45.08
C LYS A 34 38.60 -75.93 45.92
N MET A 35 39.92 -75.76 45.95
CA MET A 35 40.65 -74.73 46.68
C MET A 35 41.47 -73.85 45.72
N LEU A 36 41.89 -72.66 46.16
CA LEU A 36 42.76 -71.77 45.37
C LEU A 36 42.18 -71.33 44.01
N LYS A 37 40.84 -71.20 43.89
CA LYS A 37 40.15 -70.80 42.65
C LYS A 37 40.59 -69.43 42.11
N ASP A 38 40.97 -68.53 43.01
CA ASP A 38 41.38 -67.16 42.67
C ASP A 38 42.82 -67.05 42.17
N TYR A 39 43.60 -68.14 42.27
CA TYR A 39 45.01 -68.16 41.86
C TYR A 39 45.17 -68.63 40.41
N SER A 40 46.21 -68.14 39.75
CA SER A 40 46.63 -68.65 38.45
C SER A 40 47.20 -70.07 38.59
N LEU A 41 47.12 -70.87 37.51
CA LEU A 41 47.61 -72.26 37.53
C LEU A 41 49.08 -72.38 37.93
N ALA A 42 49.93 -71.42 37.53
CA ALA A 42 51.35 -71.38 37.90
C ALA A 42 51.55 -71.11 39.41
N GLN A 43 50.74 -70.23 40.00
CA GLN A 43 50.78 -69.97 41.43
C GLN A 43 50.26 -71.16 42.25
N VAL A 44 49.30 -71.91 41.70
CA VAL A 44 48.81 -73.15 42.33
C VAL A 44 49.90 -74.24 42.28
N GLU A 45 50.58 -74.41 41.15
CA GLU A 45 51.70 -75.34 40.99
C GLU A 45 52.80 -75.09 42.04
N GLU A 46 53.23 -73.84 42.20
CA GLU A 46 54.24 -73.44 43.17
C GLU A 46 53.80 -73.74 44.61
N ARG A 47 52.58 -73.37 44.98
CA ARG A 47 52.06 -73.62 46.34
C ARG A 47 51.86 -75.09 46.65
N VAL A 48 51.41 -75.87 45.67
CA VAL A 48 51.28 -77.33 45.81
C VAL A 48 52.65 -77.97 45.98
N GLY A 49 53.64 -77.56 45.17
CA GLY A 49 55.02 -78.03 45.28
C GLY A 49 55.62 -77.73 46.66
N LEU A 50 55.45 -76.50 47.15
CA LEU A 50 55.92 -76.10 48.48
C LEU A 50 55.24 -76.91 49.60
N CYS A 51 53.92 -77.13 49.51
CA CYS A 51 53.18 -77.90 50.50
C CYS A 51 53.65 -79.36 50.57
N LEU A 52 53.88 -79.99 49.41
CA LEU A 52 54.39 -81.36 49.33
C LEU A 52 55.81 -81.49 49.92
N GLN A 53 56.66 -80.48 49.76
CA GLN A 53 58.01 -80.45 50.34
C GLN A 53 58.02 -80.15 51.85
N GLN A 54 57.07 -79.36 52.34
CA GLN A 54 57.03 -78.90 53.74
C GLN A 54 56.51 -79.98 54.70
N HIS A 55 55.65 -80.89 54.24
CA HIS A 55 55.02 -81.88 55.12
C HIS A 55 55.62 -83.28 54.97
N PRO A 56 56.06 -83.93 56.07
CA PRO A 56 56.74 -85.23 56.02
C PRO A 56 55.82 -86.41 55.72
N CYS A 57 54.51 -86.20 55.67
CA CYS A 57 53.55 -87.22 55.21
C CYS A 57 53.71 -87.53 53.72
N PHE A 58 54.33 -86.64 52.94
CA PHE A 58 54.57 -86.85 51.52
C PHE A 58 56.02 -87.22 51.27
N TYR A 59 56.24 -88.16 50.35
CA TYR A 59 57.58 -88.54 49.92
C TYR A 59 57.66 -88.65 48.41
N LEU A 60 58.86 -88.39 47.89
CA LEU A 60 59.16 -88.46 46.47
C LEU A 60 59.65 -89.87 46.12
N VAL A 61 59.01 -90.53 45.15
CA VAL A 61 59.38 -91.89 44.71
C VAL A 61 60.32 -91.86 43.51
N SER A 62 60.06 -90.96 42.55
CA SER A 62 60.85 -90.75 41.34
C SER A 62 60.77 -89.28 40.93
N GLU A 63 61.54 -88.84 39.93
CA GLU A 63 61.58 -87.45 39.48
C GLU A 63 60.15 -86.89 39.26
N ASN A 64 59.68 -86.09 40.22
CA ASN A 64 58.36 -85.45 40.31
C ASN A 64 57.13 -86.32 40.60
N VAL A 65 57.29 -87.55 41.10
CA VAL A 65 56.16 -88.38 41.56
C VAL A 65 56.09 -88.40 43.08
N TRP A 66 54.97 -87.91 43.61
CA TRP A 66 54.70 -87.81 45.04
C TRP A 66 53.74 -88.91 45.49
N CYS A 67 54.03 -89.47 46.66
CA CYS A 67 53.23 -90.49 47.32
C CYS A 67 52.92 -90.08 48.77
N LEU A 68 51.85 -90.64 49.32
CA LEU A 68 51.46 -90.45 50.71
C LEU A 68 51.98 -91.60 51.57
N ASN A 69 52.64 -91.28 52.69
CA ASN A 69 53.03 -92.28 53.68
C ASN A 69 51.80 -92.70 54.51
N THR A 70 51.34 -93.93 54.31
CA THR A 70 50.18 -94.52 55.00
C THR A 70 50.54 -95.31 56.26
N GLU A 71 51.82 -95.56 56.52
CA GLU A 71 52.29 -96.24 57.73
C GLU A 71 52.09 -95.34 58.96
N GLY A 72 52.21 -94.03 58.76
CA GLY A 72 52.00 -92.99 59.76
C GLY A 72 53.04 -92.99 60.88
N LEU A 73 52.81 -92.16 61.90
CA LEU A 73 53.75 -91.98 63.01
C LEU A 73 53.36 -92.81 64.22
N ARG A 74 54.33 -93.54 64.80
CA ARG A 74 54.11 -94.38 66.00
C ARG A 74 53.52 -93.62 67.18
N CYS A 75 53.85 -92.32 67.31
CA CYS A 75 53.31 -91.47 68.37
C CYS A 75 51.79 -91.26 68.29
N ASN A 76 51.17 -91.53 67.14
CA ASN A 76 49.74 -91.34 66.91
C ASN A 76 48.95 -92.66 66.90
N ASP A 77 49.58 -93.81 67.20
CA ASP A 77 48.91 -95.12 67.13
C ASP A 77 47.81 -95.28 68.19
N ASP A 78 47.95 -94.67 69.36
CA ASP A 78 46.90 -94.61 70.38
C ASP A 78 45.66 -93.86 69.89
N PHE A 79 45.86 -92.84 69.06
CA PHE A 79 44.78 -92.08 68.45
C PHE A 79 44.14 -92.85 67.29
N TYR A 80 44.97 -93.52 66.48
CA TYR A 80 44.52 -94.43 65.42
C TYR A 80 43.61 -95.53 65.98
N THR A 81 44.01 -96.23 67.04
CA THR A 81 43.20 -97.30 67.65
C THR A 81 41.90 -96.78 68.26
N LEU A 82 41.89 -95.56 68.78
CA LEU A 82 40.70 -94.92 69.34
C LEU A 82 39.69 -94.56 68.24
N LEU A 83 40.15 -93.91 67.16
CA LEU A 83 39.31 -93.62 65.99
C LEU A 83 38.76 -94.90 65.35
N LEU A 84 39.59 -95.95 65.25
CA LEU A 84 39.17 -97.24 64.68
C LEU A 84 38.09 -97.93 65.52
N LYS A 85 38.16 -97.82 66.85
CA LYS A 85 37.12 -98.35 67.77
C LYS A 85 35.80 -97.58 67.70
N GLN A 86 35.85 -96.27 67.53
CA GLN A 86 34.64 -95.43 67.52
C GLN A 86 33.98 -95.34 66.14
N GLY A 87 34.74 -95.53 65.05
CA GLY A 87 34.21 -95.56 63.69
C GLY A 87 33.62 -94.23 63.21
N GLN A 88 33.87 -93.13 63.91
CA GLN A 88 33.39 -91.78 63.58
C GLN A 88 34.51 -90.75 63.77
N PRO A 89 34.48 -89.61 63.04
CA PRO A 89 35.43 -88.52 63.25
C PRO A 89 35.32 -87.95 64.67
N LEU A 90 36.45 -87.58 65.27
CA LEU A 90 36.50 -87.08 66.65
C LEU A 90 37.18 -85.74 66.76
N SER A 91 36.67 -84.88 67.63
CA SER A 91 37.36 -83.63 67.95
C SER A 91 38.48 -83.89 68.95
N ILE A 92 39.63 -83.23 68.77
CA ILE A 92 40.74 -83.24 69.75
C ILE A 92 40.22 -82.87 71.15
N LYS A 93 39.26 -81.95 71.23
CA LYS A 93 38.64 -81.52 72.49
C LYS A 93 37.87 -82.66 73.19
N GLU A 94 37.21 -83.53 72.44
CA GLU A 94 36.44 -84.67 72.96
C GLU A 94 37.36 -85.77 73.51
N ILE A 95 38.50 -86.01 72.86
CA ILE A 95 39.48 -87.03 73.26
C ILE A 95 40.20 -86.65 74.56
N PHE A 96 40.57 -85.37 74.69
CA PHE A 96 41.25 -84.87 75.88
C PHE A 96 40.33 -84.72 77.10
N ASN A 97 39.05 -84.40 76.87
CA ASN A 97 38.07 -84.33 77.95
C ASN A 97 37.76 -85.72 78.55
N ASN A 98 37.82 -86.79 77.75
CA ASN A 98 37.58 -88.15 78.24
C ASN A 98 38.80 -88.81 78.92
N LYS A 99 40.04 -88.39 78.61
CA LYS A 99 41.26 -89.00 79.21
C LYS A 99 41.89 -88.21 80.36
N PHE A 100 41.63 -86.91 80.53
CA PHE A 100 42.35 -86.08 81.51
C PHE A 100 41.47 -85.07 82.27
N ASN A 101 40.82 -85.54 83.33
CA ASN A 101 40.27 -84.68 84.39
C ASN A 101 41.42 -84.10 85.25
N GLY A 102 41.99 -82.96 84.86
CA GLY A 102 43.07 -82.35 85.64
C GLY A 102 43.39 -80.89 85.29
N LYS A 103 43.52 -80.08 86.35
CA LYS A 103 43.82 -78.64 86.40
C LYS A 103 45.16 -78.32 85.69
N ASN A 104 45.15 -77.66 84.52
CA ASN A 104 46.26 -76.89 83.94
C ASN A 104 45.92 -76.42 82.51
N LYS A 105 45.31 -75.24 82.34
CA LYS A 105 44.82 -74.77 81.01
C LYS A 105 45.95 -74.34 80.03
N ASN A 106 47.05 -73.76 80.51
CA ASN A 106 48.11 -73.24 79.62
C ASN A 106 49.08 -74.32 79.09
N LYS A 107 49.36 -75.36 79.88
CA LYS A 107 50.13 -76.54 79.44
C LYS A 107 49.32 -77.42 78.47
N LYS A 108 47.98 -77.33 78.52
CA LYS A 108 47.07 -77.98 77.57
C LYS A 108 47.17 -77.36 76.17
N ILE A 109 47.18 -76.03 76.03
CA ILE A 109 47.21 -75.37 74.70
C ILE A 109 48.50 -75.67 73.92
N ARG A 110 49.67 -75.66 74.57
CA ARG A 110 50.94 -76.00 73.89
C ARG A 110 51.05 -77.49 73.50
N ARG A 111 50.47 -78.39 74.30
CA ARG A 111 50.41 -79.83 73.97
C ARG A 111 49.45 -80.07 72.82
N LEU A 112 48.25 -79.48 72.88
CA LEU A 112 47.26 -79.50 71.81
C LEU A 112 47.93 -79.09 70.49
N MET A 113 48.52 -77.90 70.40
CA MET A 113 49.19 -77.40 69.17
C MET A 113 50.30 -78.31 68.64
N SER A 114 51.09 -78.94 69.52
CA SER A 114 52.16 -79.86 69.12
C SER A 114 51.60 -81.19 68.63
N GLU A 115 50.49 -81.64 69.22
CA GLU A 115 49.78 -82.86 68.84
C GLU A 115 48.97 -82.66 67.56
N GLU A 116 48.34 -81.49 67.32
CA GLU A 116 47.67 -81.18 66.05
C GLU A 116 48.71 -81.13 64.92
N ALA A 117 49.85 -80.47 65.12
CA ALA A 117 50.94 -80.43 64.13
C ALA A 117 51.46 -81.83 63.78
N ASN A 118 51.55 -82.73 64.77
CA ASN A 118 51.94 -84.13 64.55
C ASN A 118 50.87 -84.93 63.78
N LEU A 119 49.58 -84.64 63.99
CA LEU A 119 48.49 -85.26 63.22
C LEU A 119 48.42 -84.73 61.78
N ILE A 120 48.67 -83.43 61.56
CA ILE A 120 48.81 -82.85 60.20
C ILE A 120 50.00 -83.51 59.49
N SER A 121 51.08 -83.82 60.19
CA SER A 121 52.26 -84.47 59.62
C SER A 121 52.11 -85.97 59.35
N ASP A 122 51.04 -86.60 59.84
CA ASP A 122 50.76 -88.03 59.66
C ASP A 122 49.77 -88.22 58.50
N GLY A 123 50.14 -89.07 57.54
CA GLY A 123 49.35 -89.33 56.34
C GLY A 123 48.10 -90.18 56.58
N ARG A 124 47.88 -90.72 57.78
CA ARG A 124 46.66 -91.49 58.10
C ARG A 124 45.47 -90.61 58.47
N PHE A 125 45.72 -89.36 58.89
CA PHE A 125 44.68 -88.48 59.42
C PHE A 125 44.42 -87.27 58.53
N ILE A 126 43.18 -86.81 58.53
CA ILE A 126 42.69 -85.60 57.87
C ILE A 126 41.86 -84.77 58.85
N GLN A 127 42.03 -83.44 58.78
CA GLN A 127 41.15 -82.50 59.45
C GLN A 127 39.97 -82.10 58.56
N LEU A 128 38.76 -82.21 59.13
CA LEU A 128 37.51 -81.74 58.54
C LEU A 128 37.22 -80.31 59.04
N ASP A 129 36.44 -79.55 58.28
CA ASP A 129 36.11 -78.13 58.55
C ASP A 129 35.49 -77.81 59.92
N ASN A 130 35.01 -78.82 60.64
CA ASN A 130 34.39 -78.68 61.95
C ASN A 130 35.35 -78.96 63.12
N ASP A 131 36.68 -78.91 62.92
CA ASP A 131 37.72 -79.32 63.89
C ASP A 131 37.65 -80.81 64.29
N TYR A 132 37.07 -81.64 63.43
CA TYR A 132 37.02 -83.10 63.60
C TYR A 132 38.14 -83.77 62.81
N TRP A 133 38.71 -84.80 63.40
CA TRP A 133 39.77 -85.62 62.80
C TRP A 133 39.20 -86.96 62.40
N GLY A 134 39.51 -87.38 61.17
CA GLY A 134 39.12 -88.68 60.64
C GLY A 134 40.26 -89.34 59.87
N PHE A 135 40.06 -90.60 59.47
CA PHE A 135 41.02 -91.25 58.59
C PHE A 135 40.95 -90.69 57.17
N THR A 136 42.09 -90.60 56.51
CA THR A 136 42.18 -90.30 55.07
C THR A 136 41.23 -91.18 54.25
N GLN A 137 41.11 -92.45 54.62
CA GLN A 137 40.21 -93.44 54.04
C GLN A 137 38.74 -93.04 54.04
N TRP A 138 38.27 -92.41 55.12
CA TRP A 138 36.84 -92.10 55.30
C TRP A 138 36.36 -90.96 54.39
N VAL A 139 37.27 -90.08 53.97
CA VAL A 139 36.93 -88.88 53.18
C VAL A 139 37.06 -89.12 51.67
N VAL A 140 37.64 -90.25 51.27
CA VAL A 140 37.86 -90.62 49.88
C VAL A 140 36.58 -91.23 49.30
N GLU A 141 35.66 -90.37 48.90
CA GLU A 141 34.46 -90.79 48.17
C GLU A 141 34.80 -91.09 46.72
N THR A 142 35.08 -92.36 46.44
CA THR A 142 35.42 -92.86 45.11
C THR A 142 34.32 -92.60 44.07
N ALA A 143 33.07 -92.40 44.51
CA ALA A 143 31.92 -92.10 43.65
C ALA A 143 31.98 -90.70 42.99
N ASN A 144 32.67 -89.74 43.60
CA ASN A 144 32.69 -88.34 43.12
C ASN A 144 33.68 -88.12 41.97
N TYR A 145 34.59 -89.07 41.74
CA TYR A 145 35.50 -89.00 40.60
C TYR A 145 34.76 -89.34 39.29
N SER A 146 35.13 -88.64 38.22
CA SER A 146 34.61 -88.93 36.89
C SER A 146 35.14 -90.28 36.38
N VAL A 147 34.37 -90.94 35.52
CA VAL A 147 34.74 -92.24 34.94
C VAL A 147 36.12 -92.19 34.29
N LYS A 148 36.47 -91.08 33.63
CA LYS A 148 37.83 -90.82 33.09
C LYS A 148 38.92 -91.03 34.13
N HIS A 149 38.76 -90.48 35.33
CA HIS A 149 39.78 -90.55 36.38
C HIS A 149 39.87 -91.94 37.01
N LEU A 150 38.74 -92.64 37.13
CA LEU A 150 38.70 -94.05 37.55
C LEU A 150 39.45 -94.95 36.57
N LEU A 151 39.27 -94.73 35.26
CA LEU A 151 39.97 -95.47 34.22
C LEU A 151 41.47 -95.21 34.23
N ILE A 152 41.89 -93.95 34.41
CA ILE A 152 43.31 -93.60 34.57
C ILE A 152 43.91 -94.34 35.77
N LYS A 153 43.20 -94.39 36.91
CA LYS A 153 43.67 -95.12 38.10
C LYS A 153 43.81 -96.62 37.85
N ALA A 154 42.81 -97.25 37.23
CA ALA A 154 42.86 -98.69 36.92
C ALA A 154 44.02 -99.03 35.97
N LEU A 155 44.19 -98.26 34.90
CA LEU A 155 45.21 -98.50 33.89
C LEU A 155 46.63 -98.10 34.35
N LYS A 156 46.78 -97.14 35.28
CA LYS A 156 48.06 -96.85 35.92
C LYS A 156 48.54 -97.99 36.82
N LYS A 157 47.62 -98.67 37.52
CA LYS A 157 47.95 -99.86 38.35
C LYS A 157 48.37 -101.06 37.52
N HIS A 158 47.89 -101.14 36.28
CA HIS A 158 48.15 -102.25 35.36
C HIS A 158 48.78 -101.72 34.06
N PRO A 159 50.09 -101.39 34.07
CA PRO A 159 50.77 -100.82 32.90
C PRO A 159 50.85 -101.78 31.69
N ALA A 160 50.68 -103.08 31.92
CA ALA A 160 50.56 -104.09 30.86
C ALA A 160 49.23 -104.03 30.09
N GLY A 161 48.26 -103.26 30.58
CA GLY A 161 46.93 -103.13 30.03
C GLY A 161 45.90 -104.02 30.72
N LEU A 162 44.62 -103.68 30.51
CA LEU A 162 43.48 -104.43 31.03
C LEU A 162 42.43 -104.64 29.94
N ASP A 163 41.77 -105.79 29.99
CA ASP A 163 40.61 -106.05 29.13
C ASP A 163 39.40 -105.26 29.63
N LEU A 164 38.46 -104.96 28.73
CA LEU A 164 37.24 -104.23 29.06
C LEU A 164 36.42 -104.82 30.24
N PRO A 165 36.20 -106.14 30.37
CA PRO A 165 35.53 -106.70 31.55
C PRO A 165 36.32 -106.51 32.85
N GLN A 166 37.64 -106.60 32.81
CA GLN A 166 38.50 -106.36 33.98
C GLN A 166 38.42 -104.88 34.41
N ILE A 167 38.43 -103.96 33.44
CA ILE A 167 38.24 -102.53 33.70
C ILE A 167 36.87 -102.27 34.33
N LEU A 168 35.80 -102.92 33.86
CA LEU A 168 34.47 -102.81 34.45
C LEU A 168 34.48 -103.30 35.91
N GLU A 169 35.13 -104.42 36.20
CA GLU A 169 35.23 -104.95 37.56
C GLU A 169 35.95 -103.98 38.50
N PHE A 170 37.12 -103.47 38.09
CA PHE A 170 37.88 -102.49 38.87
C PHE A 170 37.12 -101.18 39.07
N THR A 171 36.47 -100.67 38.03
CA THR A 171 35.70 -99.42 38.13
C THR A 171 34.44 -99.59 38.95
N CYS A 172 33.72 -100.72 38.81
CA CYS A 172 32.53 -101.05 39.61
C CYS A 172 32.85 -101.21 41.10
N SER A 173 34.07 -101.63 41.46
CA SER A 173 34.53 -101.66 42.85
C SER A 173 34.59 -100.26 43.49
N TRP A 174 34.74 -99.21 42.68
CA TRP A 174 34.84 -97.82 43.13
C TRP A 174 33.55 -97.03 42.92
N ARG A 175 32.85 -97.27 41.81
CA ARG A 175 31.59 -96.63 41.46
C ARG A 175 30.83 -97.54 40.51
N LYS A 176 29.54 -97.76 40.78
CA LYS A 176 28.67 -98.48 39.83
C LYS A 176 28.64 -97.71 38.49
N THR A 177 29.26 -98.29 37.47
CA THR A 177 29.37 -97.72 36.12
C THR A 177 28.91 -98.74 35.09
N SER A 178 28.38 -98.25 33.97
CA SER A 178 27.95 -99.11 32.87
C SER A 178 29.10 -99.33 31.88
N LEU A 179 29.15 -100.54 31.31
CA LEU A 179 30.07 -100.89 30.22
C LEU A 179 30.07 -99.87 29.04
N PRO A 180 28.91 -99.37 28.54
CA PRO A 180 28.90 -98.37 27.48
C PRO A 180 29.56 -97.05 27.89
N ALA A 181 29.35 -96.57 29.11
CA ALA A 181 29.98 -95.34 29.59
C ALA A 181 31.51 -95.45 29.66
N ILE A 182 32.03 -96.63 30.01
CA ILE A 182 33.47 -96.90 29.99
C ILE A 182 34.00 -96.88 28.55
N LYS A 183 33.34 -97.59 27.62
CA LYS A 183 33.72 -97.60 26.20
C LYS A 183 33.73 -96.19 25.60
N GLU A 184 32.69 -95.39 25.86
CA GLU A 184 32.60 -94.01 25.38
C GLU A 184 33.78 -93.18 25.85
N VAL A 185 34.17 -93.30 27.12
CA VAL A 185 35.30 -92.54 27.66
C VAL A 185 36.64 -93.02 27.09
N LEU A 186 36.84 -94.33 26.94
CA LEU A 186 38.04 -94.90 26.34
C LEU A 186 38.21 -94.44 24.88
N HIS A 187 37.14 -94.43 24.08
CA HIS A 187 37.19 -93.96 22.69
C HIS A 187 37.25 -92.43 22.55
N LYS A 188 36.72 -91.67 23.52
CA LYS A 188 36.68 -90.20 23.46
C LYS A 188 38.04 -89.54 23.64
N TYR A 189 38.96 -90.18 24.36
CA TYR A 189 40.25 -89.60 24.69
C TYR A 189 41.40 -90.37 24.06
N PRO A 190 42.30 -89.71 23.31
CA PRO A 190 43.32 -90.39 22.51
C PRO A 190 44.46 -91.00 23.34
N TYR A 191 44.54 -90.69 24.64
CA TYR A 191 45.57 -91.24 25.54
C TYR A 191 45.17 -92.58 26.17
N PHE A 192 44.00 -93.12 25.81
CA PHE A 192 43.66 -94.52 26.04
C PHE A 192 43.84 -95.27 24.72
N GLU A 193 44.86 -96.12 24.65
CA GLU A 193 45.18 -96.87 23.45
C GLU A 193 44.74 -98.32 23.60
N LEU A 194 44.26 -98.90 22.51
CA LEU A 194 43.96 -100.33 22.44
C LEU A 194 45.15 -101.04 21.79
N LYS A 195 45.97 -101.74 22.58
CA LYS A 195 47.04 -102.60 22.07
C LYS A 195 46.52 -104.02 21.83
N ASN A 196 46.92 -104.61 20.70
CA ASN A 196 46.57 -105.97 20.31
C ASN A 196 45.06 -106.27 20.30
N GLN A 197 44.22 -105.28 19.97
CA GLN A 197 42.76 -105.38 19.82
C GLN A 197 41.94 -105.78 21.08
N GLU A 198 42.59 -106.09 22.19
CA GLU A 198 41.90 -106.56 23.42
C GLU A 198 42.28 -105.75 24.67
N LEU A 199 43.53 -105.29 24.77
CA LEU A 199 44.06 -104.63 25.96
C LEU A 199 44.07 -103.12 25.84
N TRP A 200 43.41 -102.44 26.77
CA TRP A 200 43.50 -100.98 26.90
C TRP A 200 44.68 -100.59 27.77
N ILE A 201 45.43 -99.58 27.34
CA ILE A 201 46.58 -99.02 28.04
C ILE A 201 46.41 -97.51 28.14
N TYR A 202 46.85 -96.95 29.27
CA TYR A 202 46.90 -95.50 29.46
C TYR A 202 48.33 -95.01 29.23
N GLU A 203 48.50 -94.09 28.28
CA GLU A 203 49.81 -93.46 28.03
C GLU A 203 49.84 -92.02 28.58
N PRO A 204 50.62 -91.75 29.64
CA PRO A 204 50.71 -90.42 30.25
C PRO A 204 51.25 -89.35 29.29
N ALA A 205 52.18 -89.70 28.39
CA ALA A 205 52.79 -88.76 27.46
C ALA A 205 51.77 -88.19 26.46
N ILE A 206 50.90 -89.04 25.93
CA ILE A 206 49.82 -88.64 25.00
C ILE A 206 48.83 -87.72 25.71
N ARG A 207 48.53 -87.97 26.99
CA ARG A 207 47.64 -87.10 27.77
C ARG A 207 48.20 -85.68 27.88
N VAL A 208 49.47 -85.53 28.22
CA VAL A 208 50.12 -84.20 28.33
C VAL A 208 50.13 -83.48 26.98
N ALA A 209 50.43 -84.19 25.89
CA ALA A 209 50.38 -83.62 24.55
C ALA A 209 48.96 -83.19 24.15
N TYR A 210 47.95 -84.00 24.46
CA TYR A 210 46.55 -83.73 24.17
C TYR A 210 46.03 -82.51 24.96
N GLU A 211 46.35 -82.41 26.26
CA GLU A 211 45.97 -81.26 27.08
C GLU A 211 46.61 -79.96 26.54
N ARG A 212 47.90 -79.99 26.16
CA ARG A 212 48.57 -78.84 25.51
C ARG A 212 47.91 -78.44 24.17
N LEU A 213 47.46 -79.41 23.37
CA LEU A 213 46.76 -79.13 22.11
C LEU A 213 45.39 -78.49 22.35
N ILE A 214 44.63 -79.01 23.32
CA ILE A 214 43.34 -78.42 23.72
C ILE A 214 43.55 -76.98 24.18
N ASP A 215 44.54 -76.70 25.02
CA ASP A 215 44.79 -75.35 25.52
C ASP A 215 45.09 -74.38 24.38
N ARG A 216 45.94 -74.78 23.42
CA ARG A 216 46.20 -74.00 22.21
C ARG A 216 44.93 -73.75 21.40
N TYR A 217 44.11 -74.78 21.20
CA TYR A 217 42.86 -74.68 20.47
C TYR A 217 41.86 -73.73 21.16
N LEU A 218 41.67 -73.87 22.47
CA LEU A 218 40.81 -72.99 23.27
C LEU A 218 41.31 -71.54 23.22
N LEU A 219 42.62 -71.32 23.23
CA LEU A 219 43.21 -69.99 23.12
C LEU A 219 42.95 -69.36 21.74
N VAL A 220 43.08 -70.13 20.65
CA VAL A 220 42.72 -69.68 19.30
C VAL A 220 41.23 -69.34 19.21
N LEU A 221 40.35 -70.16 19.77
CA LEU A 221 38.91 -69.89 19.81
C LEU A 221 38.58 -68.62 20.59
N LYS A 222 39.23 -68.39 21.74
CA LYS A 222 39.07 -67.14 22.52
C LYS A 222 39.46 -65.92 21.69
N ARG A 223 40.63 -65.95 21.03
CA ARG A 223 41.07 -64.87 20.13
C ARG A 223 40.10 -64.62 18.98
N GLN A 224 39.56 -65.68 18.37
CA GLN A 224 38.56 -65.51 17.30
C GLN A 224 37.26 -64.89 17.82
N ARG A 225 36.79 -65.32 19.00
CA ARG A 225 35.60 -64.73 19.64
C ARG A 225 35.82 -63.24 19.94
N GLU A 226 36.97 -62.87 20.48
CA GLU A 226 37.33 -61.47 20.76
C GLU A 226 37.38 -60.62 19.49
N ARG A 227 38.00 -61.12 18.41
CA ARG A 227 38.01 -60.42 17.11
C ARG A 227 36.60 -60.16 16.59
N ARG A 228 35.74 -61.18 16.60
CA ARG A 228 34.33 -61.04 16.20
C ARG A 228 33.57 -60.03 17.06
N ASN A 229 33.84 -59.98 18.36
CA ASN A 229 33.22 -59.01 19.25
C ASN A 229 33.66 -57.57 18.93
N LYS A 230 34.97 -57.36 18.71
CA LYS A 230 35.51 -56.05 18.31
C LYS A 230 34.95 -55.58 16.96
N GLU A 231 34.82 -56.47 15.98
CA GLU A 231 34.20 -56.15 14.70
C GLU A 231 32.73 -55.75 14.87
N ARG A 232 31.96 -56.50 15.68
CA ARG A 232 30.56 -56.15 15.98
C ARG A 232 30.44 -54.80 16.67
N GLU A 233 31.31 -54.49 17.61
CA GLU A 233 31.35 -53.18 18.28
C GLU A 233 31.69 -52.06 17.29
N CYS A 234 32.68 -52.26 16.43
CA CYS A 234 33.02 -51.30 15.37
C CYS A 234 31.83 -51.04 14.44
N TRP A 235 31.14 -52.08 13.99
CA TRP A 235 29.93 -51.94 13.18
C TRP A 235 28.77 -51.26 13.91
N ARG A 236 28.55 -51.59 15.18
CA ARG A 236 27.55 -50.90 16.02
C ARG A 236 27.86 -49.41 16.14
N ASN A 237 29.11 -49.04 16.37
CA ASN A 237 29.52 -47.65 16.47
C ASN A 237 29.33 -46.90 15.15
N LYS A 238 29.71 -47.51 14.02
CA LYS A 238 29.45 -46.95 12.68
C LYS A 238 27.96 -46.73 12.43
N LEU A 239 27.13 -47.70 12.80
CA LEU A 239 25.67 -47.62 12.65
C LEU A 239 25.09 -46.48 13.49
N ILE A 240 25.56 -46.29 14.73
CA ILE A 240 25.15 -45.18 15.59
C ILE A 240 25.53 -43.83 14.97
N VAL A 241 26.75 -43.69 14.44
CA VAL A 241 27.20 -42.46 13.77
C VAL A 241 26.35 -42.16 12.54
N LEU A 242 26.13 -43.15 11.67
CA LEU A 242 25.30 -42.98 10.47
C LEU A 242 23.85 -42.62 10.81
N LYS A 243 23.29 -43.18 11.89
CA LYS A 243 21.95 -42.80 12.37
C LYS A 243 21.89 -41.35 12.84
N LYS A 244 22.93 -40.85 13.53
CA LYS A 244 23.01 -39.44 13.94
C LYS A 244 23.08 -38.51 12.73
N GLN A 245 23.95 -38.82 11.77
CA GLN A 245 24.07 -38.04 10.53
C GLN A 245 22.76 -38.01 9.74
N LEU A 246 22.06 -39.14 9.63
CA LEU A 246 20.76 -39.21 8.98
C LEU A 246 19.72 -38.35 9.71
N HIS A 247 19.73 -38.37 11.05
CA HIS A 247 18.83 -37.53 11.85
C HIS A 247 19.11 -36.04 11.68
N GLU A 248 20.38 -35.63 11.70
CA GLU A 248 20.81 -34.25 11.44
C GLU A 248 20.37 -33.77 10.04
N VAL A 249 20.60 -34.59 9.01
CA VAL A 249 20.16 -34.30 7.64
C VAL A 249 18.64 -34.18 7.56
N ASN A 250 17.89 -35.04 8.25
CA ASN A 250 16.43 -34.94 8.29
C ASN A 250 15.95 -33.65 8.97
N ILE A 251 16.56 -33.23 10.07
CA ILE A 251 16.23 -31.96 10.73
C ILE A 251 16.50 -30.80 9.78
N VAL A 252 17.68 -30.76 9.15
CA VAL A 252 18.03 -29.72 8.19
C VAL A 252 17.04 -29.68 7.01
N HIS A 253 16.60 -30.83 6.51
CA HIS A 253 15.57 -30.88 5.46
C HIS A 253 14.21 -30.37 5.95
N GLN A 254 13.82 -30.67 7.19
CA GLN A 254 12.58 -30.15 7.77
C GLN A 254 12.65 -28.63 7.98
N GLU A 255 13.77 -28.11 8.47
CA GLU A 255 14.01 -26.67 8.62
C GLU A 255 14.02 -25.96 7.27
N ALA A 256 14.69 -26.53 6.27
CA ALA A 256 14.70 -25.99 4.91
C ALA A 256 13.30 -26.00 4.29
N ALA A 257 12.52 -27.06 4.49
CA ALA A 257 11.13 -27.12 4.05
C ALA A 257 10.27 -26.06 4.75
N ALA A 258 10.41 -25.89 6.07
CA ALA A 258 9.69 -24.86 6.83
C ALA A 258 10.07 -23.44 6.36
N ALA A 259 11.35 -23.17 6.13
CA ALA A 259 11.82 -21.89 5.61
C ALA A 259 11.29 -21.61 4.19
N LEU A 260 11.20 -22.64 3.33
CA LEU A 260 10.58 -22.50 2.02
C LEU A 260 9.09 -22.19 2.12
N VAL A 261 8.35 -22.87 3.01
CA VAL A 261 6.92 -22.59 3.26
C VAL A 261 6.74 -21.15 3.73
N GLN A 262 7.52 -20.69 4.70
CA GLN A 262 7.46 -19.30 5.18
C GLN A 262 7.74 -18.30 4.06
N LYS A 263 8.75 -18.57 3.22
CA LYS A 263 9.07 -17.72 2.06
C LYS A 263 7.91 -17.68 1.06
N THR A 264 7.22 -18.80 0.84
CA THR A 264 6.03 -18.81 -0.04
C THR A 264 4.90 -17.99 0.55
N GLU A 265 4.63 -18.08 1.86
CA GLU A 265 3.60 -17.26 2.51
C GLU A 265 3.91 -15.77 2.45
N ASP A 266 5.18 -15.39 2.67
CA ASP A 266 5.60 -13.99 2.59
C ASP A 266 5.50 -13.47 1.15
N ASN A 267 5.84 -14.29 0.15
CA ASN A 267 5.60 -13.95 -1.25
C ASN A 267 4.11 -13.73 -1.55
N TYR A 268 3.22 -14.61 -1.06
CA TYR A 268 1.77 -14.43 -1.22
C TYR A 268 1.27 -13.13 -0.57
N ARG A 269 1.77 -12.79 0.63
CA ARG A 269 1.44 -11.51 1.28
C ARG A 269 1.94 -10.32 0.45
N GLN A 270 3.14 -10.41 -0.10
CA GLN A 270 3.68 -9.37 -0.97
C GLN A 270 2.86 -9.21 -2.25
N GLU A 271 2.50 -10.30 -2.93
CA GLU A 271 1.64 -10.28 -4.12
C GLU A 271 0.27 -9.68 -3.82
N TYR A 272 -0.32 -10.03 -2.67
CA TYR A 272 -1.59 -9.46 -2.22
C TYR A 272 -1.49 -7.95 -1.98
N LEU A 273 -0.43 -7.49 -1.30
CA LEU A 273 -0.20 -6.06 -1.08
C LEU A 273 0.05 -5.31 -2.39
N VAL A 274 0.82 -5.88 -3.32
CA VAL A 274 1.05 -5.30 -4.65
C VAL A 274 -0.28 -5.14 -5.38
N THR A 275 -1.14 -6.15 -5.33
CA THR A 275 -2.48 -6.09 -5.94
C THR A 275 -3.31 -4.96 -5.31
N GLN A 276 -3.37 -4.87 -3.98
CA GLN A 276 -4.07 -3.76 -3.30
C GLN A 276 -3.50 -2.38 -3.66
N MET A 277 -2.18 -2.26 -3.80
CA MET A 277 -1.54 -1.00 -4.19
C MET A 277 -1.94 -0.62 -5.61
N THR A 278 -1.97 -1.58 -6.54
CA THR A 278 -2.39 -1.33 -7.93
C THR A 278 -3.85 -0.90 -8.02
N GLU A 279 -4.73 -1.47 -7.19
CA GLU A 279 -6.14 -1.04 -7.08
C GLU A 279 -6.25 0.38 -6.54
N LYS A 280 -5.50 0.72 -5.49
CA LYS A 280 -5.48 2.08 -4.93
C LYS A 280 -4.94 3.09 -5.94
N ASP A 281 -3.88 2.76 -6.66
CA ASP A 281 -3.32 3.62 -7.71
C ASP A 281 -4.32 3.83 -8.85
N LEU A 282 -5.06 2.78 -9.24
CA LEU A 282 -6.15 2.90 -10.19
C LEU A 282 -7.23 3.86 -9.68
N LEU A 283 -7.69 3.70 -8.44
CA LEU A 283 -8.69 4.60 -7.84
C LEU A 283 -8.21 6.05 -7.74
N LEU A 284 -6.95 6.27 -7.36
CA LEU A 284 -6.33 7.59 -7.36
C LEU A 284 -6.29 8.19 -8.78
N SER A 285 -5.97 7.38 -9.79
CA SER A 285 -5.97 7.82 -11.18
C SER A 285 -7.37 8.23 -11.66
N LEU A 286 -8.41 7.50 -11.25
CA LEU A 286 -9.81 7.81 -11.56
C LEU A 286 -10.26 9.09 -10.85
N ARG A 287 -10.00 9.21 -9.54
CA ARG A 287 -10.24 10.43 -8.76
C ARG A 287 -9.54 11.65 -9.38
N LYS A 288 -8.29 11.49 -9.82
CA LYS A 288 -7.53 12.56 -10.50
C LYS A 288 -8.23 12.97 -11.80
N LYS A 289 -8.69 12.02 -12.62
CA LYS A 289 -9.47 12.30 -13.84
C LYS A 289 -10.79 13.03 -13.54
N GLU A 290 -11.52 12.63 -12.50
CA GLU A 290 -12.75 13.32 -12.07
C GLU A 290 -12.48 14.76 -11.63
N ILE A 291 -11.43 14.98 -10.83
CA ILE A 291 -11.02 16.33 -10.41
C ILE A 291 -10.72 17.20 -11.63
N PHE A 292 -10.03 16.67 -12.65
CA PHE A 292 -9.81 17.41 -13.90
C PHE A 292 -11.12 17.76 -14.62
N ARG A 293 -12.06 16.82 -14.73
CA ARG A 293 -13.38 17.09 -15.32
C ARG A 293 -14.15 18.18 -14.55
N TYR A 294 -14.14 18.14 -13.22
CA TYR A 294 -14.78 19.17 -12.40
C TYR A 294 -14.09 20.53 -12.55
N ARG A 295 -12.76 20.58 -12.60
CA ARG A 295 -12.00 21.81 -12.87
C ARG A 295 -12.36 22.40 -14.22
N GLU A 296 -12.42 21.58 -15.28
CA GLU A 296 -12.86 22.05 -16.60
C GLU A 296 -14.30 22.59 -16.59
N HIS A 297 -15.21 21.94 -15.87
CA HIS A 297 -16.58 22.39 -15.74
C HIS A 297 -16.68 23.74 -15.00
N ILE A 298 -15.93 23.90 -13.91
CA ILE A 298 -15.81 25.16 -13.18
C ILE A 298 -15.28 26.26 -14.11
N ASN A 299 -14.19 26.00 -14.83
CA ASN A 299 -13.61 26.96 -15.78
C ASN A 299 -14.63 27.38 -16.87
N LYS A 300 -15.45 26.44 -17.36
CA LYS A 300 -16.53 26.74 -18.33
C LYS A 300 -17.62 27.63 -17.71
N ILE A 301 -18.00 27.38 -16.46
CA ILE A 301 -18.98 28.22 -15.75
C ILE A 301 -18.40 29.60 -15.47
N GLU A 302 -17.15 29.69 -15.01
CA GLU A 302 -16.47 30.96 -14.78
C GLU A 302 -16.35 31.77 -16.07
N ALA A 303 -15.99 31.14 -17.19
CA ALA A 303 -15.98 31.80 -18.49
C ALA A 303 -17.36 32.33 -18.91
N LYS A 304 -18.43 31.54 -18.68
CA LYS A 304 -19.81 32.00 -18.92
C LYS A 304 -20.20 33.16 -18.01
N ALA A 305 -19.89 33.08 -16.71
CA ALA A 305 -20.16 34.14 -15.75
C ALA A 305 -19.41 35.43 -16.11
N ASN A 306 -18.14 35.34 -16.49
CA ASN A 306 -17.35 36.46 -16.97
C ASN A 306 -17.92 37.08 -18.24
N SER A 307 -18.40 36.25 -19.18
CA SER A 307 -19.10 36.72 -20.38
C SER A 307 -20.39 37.47 -20.05
N ILE A 308 -21.23 36.93 -19.15
CA ILE A 308 -22.45 37.59 -18.67
C ILE A 308 -22.11 38.91 -18.00
N LEU A 309 -21.12 38.92 -17.10
CA LEU A 309 -20.67 40.11 -16.38
C LEU A 309 -20.15 41.18 -17.35
N TYR A 310 -19.42 40.78 -18.39
CA TYR A 310 -18.98 41.67 -19.46
C TYR A 310 -20.18 42.28 -20.21
N GLN A 311 -21.18 41.48 -20.57
CA GLN A 311 -22.41 41.98 -21.20
C GLN A 311 -23.17 42.94 -20.27
N CYS A 312 -23.28 42.64 -18.98
CA CYS A 312 -23.87 43.55 -17.99
C CYS A 312 -23.11 44.86 -17.90
N LYS A 313 -21.77 44.84 -17.89
CA LYS A 313 -20.94 46.06 -17.92
C LYS A 313 -21.21 46.90 -19.16
N LEU A 314 -21.20 46.28 -20.35
CA LEU A 314 -21.54 46.97 -21.61
C LEU A 314 -22.93 47.57 -21.59
N TRP A 315 -23.91 46.86 -21.04
CA TRP A 315 -25.27 47.38 -20.89
C TRP A 315 -25.31 48.59 -19.95
N VAL A 316 -24.62 48.53 -18.80
CA VAL A 316 -24.51 49.65 -17.87
C VAL A 316 -23.80 50.85 -18.53
N GLU A 317 -22.75 50.63 -19.32
CA GLU A 317 -22.08 51.69 -20.07
C GLU A 317 -23.01 52.31 -21.12
N ARG A 318 -23.76 51.49 -21.86
CA ARG A 318 -24.76 51.97 -22.83
C ARG A 318 -25.90 52.74 -22.16
N THR A 319 -26.41 52.28 -21.01
CA THR A 319 -27.45 53.01 -20.29
C THR A 319 -26.92 54.33 -19.74
N ARG A 320 -25.70 54.37 -19.21
CA ARG A 320 -25.04 55.62 -18.78
C ARG A 320 -24.81 56.58 -19.95
N ALA A 321 -24.36 56.08 -21.10
CA ALA A 321 -24.22 56.89 -22.31
C ALA A 321 -25.58 57.46 -22.75
N GLY A 322 -26.62 56.63 -22.79
CA GLY A 322 -27.98 57.07 -23.11
C GLY A 322 -28.58 58.04 -22.06
N GLU A 323 -28.24 57.89 -20.78
CA GLU A 323 -28.58 58.87 -19.73
C GLU A 323 -27.87 60.19 -19.96
N ASN A 324 -26.56 60.17 -20.28
CA ASN A 324 -25.79 61.36 -20.61
C ASN A 324 -26.39 62.07 -21.83
N GLU A 325 -26.68 61.34 -22.92
CA GLU A 325 -27.36 61.88 -24.12
C GLU A 325 -28.72 62.49 -23.76
N LYS A 326 -29.53 61.81 -22.93
CA LYS A 326 -30.80 62.39 -22.44
C LYS A 326 -30.58 63.66 -21.63
N THR A 327 -29.55 63.73 -20.81
CA THR A 327 -29.24 64.96 -20.05
C THR A 327 -28.76 66.09 -20.96
N GLU A 328 -27.98 65.79 -21.99
CA GLU A 328 -27.55 66.76 -23.01
C GLU A 328 -28.73 67.27 -23.82
N LEU A 329 -29.61 66.39 -24.30
CA LEU A 329 -30.84 66.77 -24.99
C LEU A 329 -31.76 67.61 -24.10
N ARG A 330 -31.91 67.27 -22.82
CA ARG A 330 -32.67 68.09 -21.86
C ARG A 330 -32.05 69.48 -21.66
N LYS A 331 -30.72 69.59 -21.61
CA LYS A 331 -30.02 70.89 -21.56
C LYS A 331 -30.28 71.69 -22.83
N ALA A 332 -30.06 71.10 -24.01
CA ALA A 332 -30.30 71.75 -25.30
C ALA A 332 -31.77 72.19 -25.46
N LEU A 333 -32.73 71.40 -24.99
CA LEU A 333 -34.14 71.75 -24.97
C LEU A 333 -34.43 72.90 -23.99
N LYS A 334 -33.80 72.92 -22.82
CA LYS A 334 -33.92 74.04 -21.88
C LYS A 334 -33.35 75.32 -22.47
N ASP A 335 -32.22 75.24 -23.18
CA ASP A 335 -31.59 76.36 -23.86
C ASP A 335 -32.44 76.86 -25.03
N SER A 336 -33.04 75.96 -25.82
CA SER A 336 -33.96 76.34 -26.90
C SER A 336 -35.26 76.94 -26.38
N LEU A 337 -35.84 76.41 -25.29
CA LEU A 337 -36.96 77.04 -24.60
C LEU A 337 -36.59 78.41 -24.03
N GLY A 338 -35.39 78.57 -23.47
CA GLY A 338 -34.85 79.86 -23.04
C GLY A 338 -34.73 80.85 -24.21
N ASN A 339 -34.24 80.39 -25.35
CA ASN A 339 -34.18 81.18 -26.59
C ASN A 339 -35.58 81.58 -27.07
N ILE A 340 -36.55 80.67 -27.06
CA ILE A 340 -37.95 80.95 -27.41
C ILE A 340 -38.54 81.97 -26.44
N ALA A 341 -38.31 81.85 -25.13
CA ALA A 341 -38.75 82.84 -24.15
C ALA A 341 -38.10 84.22 -24.39
N SER A 342 -36.81 84.25 -24.77
CA SER A 342 -36.12 85.49 -25.15
C SER A 342 -36.67 86.10 -26.46
N LEU A 343 -37.13 85.27 -27.40
CA LEU A 343 -37.79 85.74 -28.62
C LEU A 343 -39.20 86.22 -28.33
N ALA A 344 -39.95 85.54 -27.46
CA ALA A 344 -41.28 85.95 -27.03
C ALA A 344 -41.26 87.31 -26.33
N THR A 345 -40.27 87.55 -25.45
CA THR A 345 -40.05 88.87 -24.85
C THR A 345 -39.69 89.94 -25.89
N LYS A 346 -38.84 89.63 -26.88
CA LYS A 346 -38.57 90.55 -28.01
C LYS A 346 -39.80 90.82 -28.88
N ILE A 347 -40.66 89.83 -29.11
CA ILE A 347 -41.93 90.00 -29.82
C ILE A 347 -42.85 90.91 -28.99
N GLN A 348 -42.96 90.69 -27.68
CA GLN A 348 -43.74 91.55 -26.79
C GLN A 348 -43.23 93.00 -26.83
N GLU A 349 -41.91 93.22 -26.78
CA GLU A 349 -41.30 94.54 -26.95
C GLU A 349 -41.61 95.17 -28.32
N LYS A 350 -41.63 94.36 -29.39
CA LYS A 350 -42.00 94.82 -30.75
C LYS A 350 -43.47 95.18 -30.84
N GLU A 351 -44.37 94.37 -30.29
CA GLU A 351 -45.80 94.67 -30.21
C GLU A 351 -46.07 95.94 -29.40
N ASP A 352 -45.40 96.12 -28.26
CA ASP A 352 -45.54 97.33 -27.45
C ASP A 352 -45.01 98.57 -28.17
N ASN A 353 -43.94 98.43 -28.97
CA ASN A 353 -43.47 99.50 -29.85
C ASN A 353 -44.44 99.77 -31.01
N GLU A 354 -45.05 98.73 -31.61
CA GLU A 354 -46.11 98.91 -32.61
C GLU A 354 -47.34 99.59 -32.02
N ARG A 355 -47.75 99.26 -30.80
CA ARG A 355 -48.82 99.97 -30.08
C ARG A 355 -48.47 101.45 -29.90
N LYS A 356 -47.25 101.77 -29.47
CA LYS A 356 -46.77 103.16 -29.37
C LYS A 356 -46.78 103.88 -30.71
N ASN A 357 -46.31 103.23 -31.78
CA ASN A 357 -46.32 103.79 -33.13
C ASN A 357 -47.75 104.00 -33.65
N ASN A 358 -48.66 103.06 -33.42
CA ASN A 358 -50.06 103.20 -33.79
C ASN A 358 -50.73 104.35 -33.05
N ILE A 359 -50.46 104.53 -31.75
CA ILE A 359 -50.95 105.70 -30.99
C ILE A 359 -50.37 106.99 -31.59
N ALA A 360 -49.08 107.04 -31.91
CA ALA A 360 -48.48 108.20 -32.59
C ALA A 360 -49.12 108.48 -33.96
N MET A 361 -49.42 107.44 -34.74
CA MET A 361 -50.11 107.55 -36.02
C MET A 361 -51.56 108.02 -35.88
N ILE A 362 -52.27 107.60 -34.83
CA ILE A 362 -53.62 108.09 -34.51
C ILE A 362 -53.56 109.57 -34.15
N ASN A 363 -52.64 109.97 -33.27
CA ASN A 363 -52.45 111.38 -32.91
C ASN A 363 -52.11 112.25 -34.13
N LEU A 364 -51.26 111.75 -35.04
CA LEU A 364 -50.97 112.43 -36.31
C LEU A 364 -52.21 112.51 -37.19
N LYS A 365 -52.99 111.42 -37.32
CA LYS A 365 -54.26 111.44 -38.06
C LYS A 365 -55.24 112.46 -37.48
N GLU A 366 -55.40 112.52 -36.17
CA GLU A 366 -56.24 113.52 -35.49
C GLU A 366 -55.74 114.96 -35.75
N HIS A 367 -54.43 115.17 -35.73
CA HIS A 367 -53.85 116.47 -36.06
C HIS A 367 -54.09 116.85 -37.54
N TYR A 368 -54.08 115.89 -38.46
CA TYR A 368 -54.41 116.15 -39.86
C TYR A 368 -55.91 116.30 -40.10
N THR A 369 -56.78 115.54 -39.43
CA THR A 369 -58.23 115.70 -39.57
C THR A 369 -58.71 117.03 -39.00
N THR A 370 -58.15 117.49 -37.87
CA THR A 370 -58.40 118.84 -37.35
C THR A 370 -57.93 119.91 -38.34
N ARG A 371 -56.73 119.76 -38.92
CA ARG A 371 -56.26 120.69 -39.95
C ARG A 371 -57.12 120.67 -41.22
N ILE A 372 -57.61 119.49 -41.64
CA ILE A 372 -58.53 119.36 -42.77
C ILE A 372 -59.86 120.06 -42.46
N ALA A 373 -60.38 119.93 -41.24
CA ALA A 373 -61.61 120.61 -40.82
C ALA A 373 -61.45 122.14 -40.81
N GLU A 374 -60.31 122.65 -40.33
CA GLU A 374 -59.97 124.08 -40.43
C GLU A 374 -59.95 124.56 -41.88
N LEU A 375 -59.26 123.84 -42.77
CA LEU A 375 -59.18 124.17 -44.19
C LEU A 375 -60.55 124.06 -44.89
N GLN A 376 -61.39 123.09 -44.50
CA GLN A 376 -62.75 122.97 -45.02
C GLN A 376 -63.63 124.14 -44.56
N ASN A 377 -63.49 124.61 -43.32
CA ASN A 377 -64.16 125.83 -42.85
C ASN A 377 -63.71 127.06 -43.65
N GLU A 378 -62.40 127.22 -43.90
CA GLU A 378 -61.89 128.30 -44.76
C GLU A 378 -62.44 128.21 -46.19
N ILE A 379 -62.51 127.01 -46.78
CA ILE A 379 -63.11 126.80 -48.10
C ILE A 379 -64.59 127.18 -48.11
N VAL A 380 -65.35 126.82 -47.07
CA VAL A 380 -66.78 127.16 -46.97
C VAL A 380 -66.97 128.67 -46.81
N GLU A 381 -66.15 129.34 -46.00
CA GLU A 381 -66.19 130.81 -45.86
C GLU A 381 -65.85 131.51 -47.18
N LEU A 382 -64.84 131.02 -47.90
CA LEU A 382 -64.47 131.56 -49.21
C LEU A 382 -65.55 131.30 -50.26
N ARG A 383 -66.20 130.12 -50.25
CA ARG A 383 -67.35 129.82 -51.12
C ARG A 383 -68.54 130.73 -50.85
N GLN A 384 -68.91 130.96 -49.58
CA GLN A 384 -69.99 131.89 -49.25
C GLN A 384 -69.69 133.34 -49.67
N LYS A 385 -68.43 133.78 -49.58
CA LYS A 385 -68.01 135.09 -50.11
C LYS A 385 -68.14 135.16 -51.63
N LEU A 386 -67.81 134.07 -52.33
CA LEU A 386 -67.88 133.98 -53.79
C LEU A 386 -69.34 133.94 -54.28
N GLU A 387 -70.21 133.15 -53.64
CA GLU A 387 -71.65 133.11 -53.95
C GLU A 387 -72.30 134.48 -53.74
N ARG A 388 -72.01 135.18 -52.63
CA ARG A 388 -72.52 136.56 -52.43
C ARG A 388 -72.03 137.55 -53.49
N SER A 389 -70.85 137.33 -54.07
CA SER A 389 -70.35 138.16 -55.17
C SER A 389 -71.00 137.80 -56.51
N GLN A 390 -71.26 136.52 -56.75
CA GLN A 390 -71.97 136.03 -57.94
C GLN A 390 -73.44 136.46 -57.94
N GLU A 391 -74.14 136.39 -56.82
CA GLU A 391 -75.53 136.86 -56.72
C GLU A 391 -75.66 138.36 -57.03
N LYS A 392 -74.70 139.17 -56.57
CA LYS A 392 -74.63 140.61 -56.92
C LYS A 392 -74.38 140.82 -58.41
N ALA A 393 -73.50 140.03 -59.03
CA ALA A 393 -73.22 140.11 -60.46
C ALA A 393 -74.44 139.69 -61.32
N VAL A 394 -75.14 138.62 -60.94
CA VAL A 394 -76.35 138.15 -61.63
C VAL A 394 -77.50 139.15 -61.51
N GLN A 395 -77.65 139.83 -60.38
CA GLN A 395 -78.63 140.91 -60.24
C GLN A 395 -78.30 142.11 -61.15
N GLN A 396 -77.02 142.45 -61.30
CA GLN A 396 -76.58 143.51 -62.22
C GLN A 396 -76.77 143.11 -63.69
N GLU A 397 -76.45 141.87 -64.08
CA GLU A 397 -76.71 141.35 -65.43
C GLU A 397 -78.19 141.39 -65.80
N ARG A 398 -79.09 141.05 -64.86
CA ARG A 398 -80.55 141.14 -65.09
C ARG A 398 -81.01 142.58 -65.30
N GLN A 399 -80.42 143.55 -64.60
CA GLN A 399 -80.70 144.97 -64.83
C GLN A 399 -80.23 145.40 -66.22
N TYR A 400 -79.01 145.05 -66.63
CA TYR A 400 -78.50 145.38 -67.96
C TYR A 400 -79.25 144.69 -69.09
N GLN A 401 -79.70 143.44 -68.92
CA GLN A 401 -80.54 142.75 -69.91
C GLN A 401 -81.90 143.44 -70.08
N SER A 402 -82.53 143.90 -68.99
CA SER A 402 -83.79 144.65 -69.09
C SER A 402 -83.63 146.01 -69.77
N GLU A 403 -82.49 146.68 -69.61
CA GLU A 403 -82.16 147.91 -70.36
C GLU A 403 -81.90 147.63 -71.84
N ILE A 404 -81.19 146.55 -72.16
CA ILE A 404 -80.92 146.13 -73.55
C ILE A 404 -82.22 145.79 -74.28
N ASP A 405 -83.14 145.06 -73.64
CA ASP A 405 -84.41 144.67 -74.27
C ASP A 405 -85.32 145.89 -74.51
N PHE A 406 -85.29 146.88 -73.60
CA PHE A 406 -85.98 148.16 -73.81
C PHE A 406 -85.40 148.94 -75.00
N LEU A 407 -84.07 149.06 -75.07
CA LEU A 407 -83.37 149.76 -76.16
C LEU A 407 -83.54 149.06 -77.52
N ASN A 408 -83.56 147.72 -77.54
CA ASN A 408 -83.78 146.94 -78.75
C ASN A 408 -85.20 147.11 -79.31
N ASN A 409 -86.21 147.21 -78.46
CA ASN A 409 -87.57 147.46 -78.91
C ASN A 409 -87.73 148.88 -79.47
N SER A 410 -87.07 149.88 -78.88
CA SER A 410 -87.04 151.25 -79.43
C SER A 410 -86.29 151.34 -80.77
N LEU A 411 -85.24 150.53 -80.97
CA LEU A 411 -84.49 150.48 -82.24
C LEU A 411 -85.30 149.82 -83.38
N LYS A 412 -86.11 148.80 -83.08
CA LYS A 412 -86.99 148.19 -84.09
C LYS A 412 -88.07 149.15 -84.61
N GLU A 413 -88.68 149.93 -83.72
CA GLU A 413 -89.66 150.97 -84.13
C GLU A 413 -89.03 152.07 -84.99
N ALA A 414 -87.75 152.40 -84.76
CA ALA A 414 -87.02 153.38 -85.57
C ALA A 414 -86.67 152.83 -86.96
N LEU A 415 -86.29 151.55 -87.06
CA LEU A 415 -85.95 150.89 -88.32
C LEU A 415 -87.15 150.70 -89.25
N GLU A 416 -88.34 150.40 -88.71
CA GLU A 416 -89.56 150.30 -89.53
C GLU A 416 -89.94 151.66 -90.16
N LYS A 417 -89.73 152.77 -89.45
CA LYS A 417 -89.95 154.13 -89.98
C LYS A 417 -88.94 154.53 -91.06
N GLU A 418 -87.69 154.08 -90.95
CA GLU A 418 -86.64 154.39 -91.94
C GLU A 418 -86.87 153.63 -93.27
N GLN A 419 -87.38 152.40 -93.21
CA GLN A 419 -87.71 151.61 -94.40
C GLN A 419 -88.92 152.16 -95.18
N GLU A 420 -89.91 152.77 -94.51
CA GLU A 420 -91.01 153.48 -95.19
C GLU A 420 -90.53 154.74 -95.91
N GLN A 421 -89.51 155.44 -95.37
CA GLN A 421 -88.89 156.61 -96.02
C GLN A 421 -88.04 156.24 -97.24
N GLN A 422 -87.38 155.09 -97.25
CA GLN A 422 -86.62 154.65 -98.43
C GLN A 422 -87.54 154.30 -99.63
N ARG A 423 -88.77 153.84 -99.39
CA ARG A 423 -89.75 153.56 -100.45
C ARG A 423 -90.26 154.83 -101.14
N SER A 424 -90.32 155.98 -100.46
CA SER A 424 -90.78 157.24 -101.04
C SER A 424 -89.72 157.98 -101.85
N LEU A 425 -88.43 157.86 -101.48
CA LEU A 425 -87.32 158.50 -102.21
C LEU A 425 -87.06 157.92 -103.61
N LEU A 426 -87.28 156.62 -103.80
CA LEU A 426 -87.06 155.97 -105.10
C LEU A 426 -88.09 156.37 -106.17
N LEU A 427 -89.29 156.79 -105.78
CA LEU A 427 -90.31 157.28 -106.71
C LEU A 427 -89.97 158.68 -107.24
N LEU A 428 -89.44 159.57 -106.39
CA LEU A 428 -89.00 160.92 -106.77
C LEU A 428 -87.78 160.93 -107.70
N GLN A 429 -86.91 159.93 -107.60
CA GLN A 429 -85.74 159.82 -108.47
C GLN A 429 -86.10 159.50 -109.93
N LYS A 430 -87.23 158.83 -110.19
CA LYS A 430 -87.71 158.52 -111.55
C LYS A 430 -88.28 159.74 -112.28
N GLU A 431 -88.79 160.74 -111.57
CA GLU A 431 -89.39 161.94 -112.17
C GLU A 431 -88.34 163.00 -112.56
N LEU A 432 -87.25 163.12 -111.78
CA LEU A 432 -86.20 164.10 -112.01
C LEU A 432 -85.37 163.87 -113.29
N THR A 433 -85.28 162.62 -113.76
CA THR A 433 -84.54 162.31 -115.00
C THR A 433 -85.32 162.65 -116.27
N PHE A 434 -86.66 162.70 -116.20
CA PHE A 434 -87.53 163.01 -117.32
C PHE A 434 -87.45 164.50 -117.70
N PHE A 435 -87.49 165.40 -116.70
CA PHE A 435 -87.48 166.86 -116.92
C PHE A 435 -86.12 167.44 -117.33
N LYS A 436 -85.01 166.75 -117.05
CA LYS A 436 -83.65 167.27 -117.34
C LYS A 436 -83.28 167.32 -118.82
N LYS A 437 -83.92 166.53 -119.70
CA LYS A 437 -83.51 166.47 -121.13
C LYS A 437 -84.40 167.28 -122.07
N GLU A 438 -85.67 167.54 -121.74
CA GLU A 438 -86.47 168.56 -122.44
C GLU A 438 -85.82 169.96 -122.38
N ASN A 439 -85.13 170.26 -121.28
CA ASN A 439 -84.52 171.58 -121.05
C ASN A 439 -83.23 171.84 -121.86
N GLN A 440 -82.63 170.82 -122.49
CA GLN A 440 -81.51 171.02 -123.42
C GLN A 440 -81.97 171.39 -124.84
N LYS A 441 -83.21 171.04 -125.22
CA LYS A 441 -83.81 171.42 -126.52
C LYS A 441 -84.15 172.91 -126.61
N HIS A 442 -84.37 173.61 -125.50
CA HIS A 442 -84.83 175.00 -125.50
C HIS A 442 -83.72 176.06 -125.33
N LYS A 443 -82.51 175.70 -124.88
CA LYS A 443 -81.45 176.68 -124.59
C LYS A 443 -80.65 177.20 -125.79
N ALA A 444 -80.72 176.58 -126.97
CA ALA A 444 -79.97 177.06 -128.13
C ALA A 444 -80.73 178.10 -128.99
N LEU A 445 -82.05 178.25 -128.83
CA LEU A 445 -82.89 179.10 -129.68
C LEU A 445 -82.91 180.60 -129.30
N LEU A 446 -82.33 181.02 -128.17
CA LEU A 446 -82.56 182.37 -127.62
C LEU A 446 -81.28 183.18 -127.32
N LYS A 447 -80.41 183.33 -128.33
CA LYS A 447 -79.34 184.37 -128.40
C LYS A 447 -79.59 185.42 -129.51
N ASN A 448 -80.87 185.70 -129.85
CA ASN A 448 -81.23 186.71 -130.85
C ASN A 448 -81.48 188.10 -130.18
N PRO A 449 -81.04 189.22 -130.79
CA PRO A 449 -80.77 190.49 -130.10
C PRO A 449 -81.99 191.35 -129.73
N LEU A 450 -83.23 190.96 -130.08
CA LEU A 450 -84.43 191.77 -129.84
C LEU A 450 -85.00 191.67 -128.40
N VAL A 451 -84.55 190.70 -127.60
CA VAL A 451 -84.97 190.58 -126.19
C VAL A 451 -84.22 191.57 -125.28
N LYS A 452 -83.11 192.17 -125.76
CA LYS A 452 -82.35 193.20 -125.03
C LYS A 452 -83.08 194.55 -124.89
N LEU A 453 -84.11 194.82 -125.68
CA LEU A 453 -84.89 196.07 -125.59
C LEU A 453 -86.16 195.92 -124.72
N ILE A 454 -86.76 194.72 -124.63
CA ILE A 454 -88.00 194.52 -123.84
C ILE A 454 -87.71 194.32 -122.34
N LEU A 455 -86.56 193.73 -121.96
CA LEU A 455 -86.19 193.61 -120.55
C LEU A 455 -85.67 194.91 -119.91
N MET A 456 -85.34 195.92 -120.72
CA MET A 456 -85.03 197.27 -120.23
C MET A 456 -86.31 198.05 -119.85
N ILE A 457 -87.47 197.66 -120.39
CA ILE A 457 -88.77 198.31 -120.10
C ILE A 457 -89.53 197.57 -118.98
N PHE A 458 -89.41 196.24 -118.86
CA PHE A 458 -90.13 195.50 -117.81
C PHE A 458 -89.55 195.62 -116.39
N SER A 459 -88.28 196.01 -116.23
CA SER A 459 -87.66 196.13 -114.89
C SER A 459 -87.57 197.55 -114.34
N PHE A 460 -88.11 198.55 -115.05
CA PHE A 460 -88.50 199.83 -114.41
C PHE A 460 -89.87 199.72 -113.70
N PHE A 461 -90.70 198.70 -114.01
CA PHE A 461 -92.02 198.50 -113.36
C PHE A 461 -91.99 197.68 -112.06
N GLN A 462 -90.87 197.05 -111.69
CA GLN A 462 -90.79 196.28 -110.44
C GLN A 462 -89.60 196.66 -109.55
N ARG A 463 -89.35 197.97 -109.49
CA ARG A 463 -89.01 198.66 -108.23
C ARG A 463 -90.25 199.29 -107.55
N TYR A 464 -91.48 199.09 -108.08
CA TYR A 464 -92.74 199.64 -107.51
C TYR A 464 -93.83 198.64 -107.10
N LEU A 465 -93.79 197.37 -107.54
CA LEU A 465 -94.56 196.31 -106.87
C LEU A 465 -93.75 195.84 -105.67
N LYS A 466 -93.83 196.75 -104.69
CA LYS A 466 -94.24 196.48 -103.33
C LYS A 466 -93.44 195.36 -102.66
N GLN A 467 -92.94 195.63 -101.46
CA GLN A 467 -93.85 195.44 -100.32
C GLN A 467 -95.02 194.49 -100.66
N THR A 468 -94.74 193.22 -100.92
CA THR A 468 -95.62 192.09 -100.67
C THR A 468 -94.86 190.82 -101.04
N ALA A 469 -94.23 190.21 -100.05
CA ALA A 469 -94.49 188.83 -99.64
C ALA A 469 -93.50 188.47 -98.53
#